data_AF-A0A222XBW5-F1
#
_entry.id   AF-A0A222XBW5-F1
#
_cell.length_a   1.000
_cell.length_b   1.000
_cell.length_c   1.000
_cell.angle_alpha   90.00
_cell.angle_beta   90.00
_cell.angle_gamma   90.00
#
_symmetry.space_group_name_H-M   'P 1'
#
loop_
_entity.id
_entity.type
_entity.pdbx_description
1 polymer ?
#
loop_
_entity_poly.entity_id
_entity_poly.type
_entity_poly.pdbx_seq_one_letter_code
_entity_poly.pdbx_strand_id
1 'polypeptide(L)'
;MIRVRHGAGLPTHAAVRALVAMLDGEMAALGRPRSDVTVVLEVETVVADDAHDAARRRGHLAYAAAFSHLAWHVDATMLVAPLDALAAEAAHVARRAGVDRVELALVGGSRRHAAALARTLT
;
A
#
# COMPACT_ATOMS: atom_id res chain seq x y z
N MET A 1 9.11 -13.31 7.38
CA MET A 1 8.21 -12.24 6.89
C MET A 1 8.97 -10.93 6.90
N ILE A 2 8.94 -10.19 5.79
CA ILE A 2 9.56 -8.87 5.62
C ILE A 2 8.43 -7.86 5.47
N ARG A 3 8.37 -6.88 6.37
CA ARG A 3 7.41 -5.78 6.30
C ARG A 3 8.09 -4.56 5.71
N VAL A 4 7.47 -3.96 4.70
CA VAL A 4 7.96 -2.75 4.06
C VAL A 4 6.87 -1.68 4.11
N ARG A 5 7.30 -0.42 4.13
CA ARG A 5 6.43 0.76 4.05
C ARG A 5 7.02 1.73 3.06
N HIS A 6 6.15 2.50 2.40
CA HIS A 6 6.60 3.66 1.65
C HIS A 6 7.31 4.68 2.57
N GLY A 7 8.31 5.35 2.01
CA GLY A 7 9.16 6.30 2.72
C GLY A 7 10.27 6.78 1.79
N ALA A 8 11.23 7.55 2.32
CA ALA A 8 12.31 8.11 1.50
C ALA A 8 13.13 7.05 0.73
N GLY A 9 13.36 5.87 1.32
CA GLY A 9 14.06 4.77 0.65
C GLY A 9 13.21 3.95 -0.33
N LEU A 10 11.88 4.03 -0.22
CA LEU A 10 10.92 3.30 -1.06
C LEU A 10 9.78 4.23 -1.50
N PRO A 11 10.09 5.26 -2.30
CA PRO A 11 9.16 6.36 -2.54
C PRO A 11 8.00 6.01 -3.47
N THR A 12 8.08 4.87 -4.18
CA THR A 12 7.10 4.44 -5.19
C THR A 12 6.88 2.93 -5.14
N HIS A 13 5.76 2.46 -5.71
CA HIS A 13 5.54 1.02 -5.91
C HIS A 13 6.60 0.37 -6.81
N ALA A 14 7.19 1.12 -7.75
CA ALA A 14 8.27 0.62 -8.59
C ALA A 14 9.55 0.37 -7.78
N ALA A 15 9.86 1.24 -6.81
CA ALA A 15 10.97 1.04 -5.88
C ALA A 15 10.76 -0.20 -4.99
N VAL A 16 9.52 -0.40 -4.49
CA VAL A 16 9.16 -1.63 -3.76
C VAL A 16 9.33 -2.87 -4.64
N ARG A 17 8.88 -2.82 -5.90
CA ARG A 17 9.04 -3.93 -6.84
C ARG A 17 10.52 -4.25 -7.12
N ALA A 18 11.37 -3.24 -7.26
CA ALA A 18 12.80 -3.43 -7.43
C ALA A 18 13.44 -4.10 -6.20
N LEU A 19 13.04 -3.69 -4.98
CA LEU A 19 13.45 -4.35 -3.74
C LEU A 19 13.02 -5.83 -3.71
N VAL A 20 11.78 -6.14 -4.11
CA VAL A 20 11.33 -7.55 -4.18
C VAL A 20 12.16 -8.34 -5.19
N ALA A 21 12.38 -7.81 -6.40
CA ALA A 21 13.17 -8.50 -7.41
C ALA A 21 14.62 -8.76 -6.96
N MET A 22 15.21 -7.82 -6.21
CA MET A 22 16.52 -8.01 -5.58
C MET A 22 16.49 -9.15 -4.55
N LEU A 23 15.49 -9.18 -3.67
CA LEU A 23 15.32 -10.27 -2.70
C LEU A 23 15.15 -11.63 -3.37
N ASP A 24 14.39 -11.69 -4.46
CA ASP A 24 14.19 -12.91 -5.24
C ASP A 24 15.53 -13.41 -5.83
N GLY A 25 16.36 -12.48 -6.32
CA GLY A 25 17.71 -12.77 -6.80
C GLY A 25 18.64 -13.33 -5.72
N GLU A 26 18.65 -12.71 -4.54
CA GLU A 26 19.44 -13.18 -3.39
C GLU A 26 18.99 -14.58 -2.92
N MET A 27 17.68 -14.83 -2.87
CA MET A 27 17.14 -16.14 -2.50
C MET A 27 17.55 -17.22 -3.51
N ALA A 28 17.48 -16.90 -4.81
CA ALA A 28 17.92 -17.81 -5.87
C ALA A 28 19.43 -18.11 -5.78
N ALA A 29 20.27 -17.10 -5.49
CA ALA A 29 21.70 -17.27 -5.31
C ALA A 29 22.06 -18.19 -4.12
N LEU A 30 21.22 -18.19 -3.08
CA LEU A 30 21.34 -19.08 -1.92
C LEU A 30 20.70 -20.46 -2.13
N GLY A 31 20.14 -20.74 -3.33
CA GLY A 31 19.43 -21.99 -3.61
C GLY A 31 18.14 -22.18 -2.81
N ARG A 32 17.55 -21.08 -2.31
CA ARG A 32 16.34 -21.11 -1.49
C ARG A 32 15.09 -20.78 -2.33
N PRO A 33 13.94 -21.42 -2.05
CA PRO A 33 12.72 -21.12 -2.77
C PRO A 33 12.15 -19.76 -2.34
N ARG A 34 11.52 -19.04 -3.27
CA ARG A 34 10.87 -17.74 -3.00
C ARG A 34 9.76 -17.83 -1.94
N SER A 35 9.12 -19.00 -1.81
CA SER A 35 8.08 -19.27 -0.82
C SER A 35 8.56 -19.20 0.63
N ASP A 36 9.86 -19.24 0.89
CA ASP A 36 10.43 -19.12 2.24
C ASP A 36 10.28 -17.71 2.82
N VAL A 37 10.04 -16.71 1.97
CA VAL A 37 9.90 -15.31 2.35
C VAL A 37 8.50 -14.83 1.99
N THR A 38 7.93 -14.00 2.85
CA THR A 38 6.69 -13.27 2.57
C THR A 38 6.97 -11.79 2.74
N VAL A 39 6.80 -11.01 1.68
CA VAL A 39 6.94 -9.57 1.65
C VAL A 39 5.55 -8.94 1.76
N VAL A 40 5.36 -8.12 2.78
CA VAL A 40 4.10 -7.43 3.06
C VAL A 40 4.33 -5.93 2.98
N LEU A 41 3.56 -5.25 2.12
CA LEU A 41 3.54 -3.80 2.03
C LEU A 41 2.45 -3.23 2.93
N GLU A 42 2.84 -2.48 3.95
CA GLU A 42 1.91 -1.68 4.73
C GLU A 42 1.57 -0.39 3.98
N VAL A 43 0.27 -0.14 3.80
CA VAL A 43 -0.25 1.00 3.05
C VAL A 43 -1.19 1.79 3.94
N GLU A 44 -0.86 3.07 4.15
CA GLU A 44 -1.76 3.98 4.84
C GLU A 44 -3.05 4.15 4.04
N THR A 45 -4.19 3.99 4.73
CA THR A 45 -5.48 3.80 4.10
C THR A 45 -6.52 4.77 4.66
N VAL A 46 -7.19 5.48 3.75
CA VAL A 46 -8.29 6.38 4.04
C VAL A 46 -9.58 5.81 3.45
N VAL A 47 -10.58 5.61 4.31
CA VAL A 47 -11.91 5.13 3.89
C VAL A 47 -12.74 6.32 3.43
N ALA A 48 -13.16 6.29 2.17
CA ALA A 48 -14.09 7.24 1.59
C ALA A 48 -15.53 6.72 1.67
N ASP A 49 -16.49 7.62 1.59
CA ASP A 49 -17.92 7.26 1.61
C ASP A 49 -18.34 6.62 0.28
N ASP A 50 -17.82 7.14 -0.83
CA ASP A 50 -18.05 6.64 -2.19
C ASP A 50 -16.86 6.98 -3.12
N ALA A 51 -16.97 6.62 -4.40
CA ALA A 51 -15.93 6.86 -5.39
C ALA A 51 -15.65 8.36 -5.63
N HIS A 52 -16.67 9.21 -5.50
CA HIS A 52 -16.55 10.66 -5.70
C HIS A 52 -15.84 11.31 -4.51
N ASP A 53 -16.17 10.92 -3.27
CA ASP A 53 -15.42 11.30 -2.07
C ASP A 53 -13.97 10.80 -2.14
N ALA A 54 -13.74 9.57 -2.62
CA ALA A 54 -12.39 9.05 -2.81
C ALA A 54 -11.58 9.94 -3.78
N ALA A 55 -12.16 10.29 -4.94
CA ALA A 55 -11.52 11.18 -5.91
C ALA A 55 -11.22 12.56 -5.31
N ARG A 56 -12.17 13.16 -4.58
CA ARG A 56 -11.98 14.45 -3.90
C ARG A 56 -10.84 14.40 -2.88
N ARG A 57 -10.80 13.37 -2.02
CA ARG A 57 -9.74 13.19 -1.01
C ARG A 57 -8.37 12.95 -1.65
N ARG A 58 -8.30 12.17 -2.73
CA ARG A 58 -7.05 12.03 -3.52
C ARG A 58 -6.59 13.37 -4.08
N GLY A 59 -7.50 14.20 -4.58
CA GLY A 59 -7.19 15.57 -5.02
C GLY A 59 -6.59 16.44 -3.90
N HIS A 60 -7.15 16.37 -2.69
CA HIS A 60 -6.57 17.07 -1.53
C HIS A 60 -5.19 16.54 -1.14
N LEU A 61 -4.97 15.22 -1.20
CA LEU A 61 -3.65 14.63 -0.95
C LEU A 61 -2.63 15.07 -1.99
N ALA A 62 -2.99 15.06 -3.28
CA ALA A 62 -2.12 15.52 -4.35
C ALA A 62 -1.75 17.01 -4.18
N TYR A 63 -2.74 17.84 -3.82
CA TYR A 63 -2.51 19.24 -3.49
C TYR A 63 -1.55 19.37 -2.30
N ALA A 64 -1.79 18.69 -1.19
CA ALA A 64 -0.92 18.73 -0.02
C ALA A 64 0.50 18.22 -0.33
N ALA A 65 0.60 17.14 -1.11
CA ALA A 65 1.87 16.55 -1.53
C ALA A 65 2.74 17.57 -2.27
N ALA A 66 2.14 18.35 -3.16
CA ALA A 66 2.84 19.38 -3.95
C ALA A 66 3.55 20.44 -3.08
N PHE A 67 3.12 20.65 -1.83
CA PHE A 67 3.71 21.62 -0.91
C PHE A 67 4.44 21.00 0.29
N SER A 68 4.43 19.67 0.40
CA SER A 68 4.92 18.97 1.59
C SER A 68 6.44 18.74 1.63
N HIS A 69 7.14 18.95 0.51
CA HIS A 69 8.56 18.57 0.32
C HIS A 69 8.89 17.12 0.71
N LEU A 70 7.87 16.24 0.81
CA LEU A 70 8.08 14.84 1.14
C LEU A 70 8.85 14.14 0.01
N ALA A 71 9.82 13.31 0.40
CA ALA A 71 10.62 12.53 -0.54
C ALA A 71 9.84 11.39 -1.21
N TRP A 72 8.58 11.16 -0.80
CA TRP A 72 7.70 10.17 -1.42
C TRP A 72 6.33 10.78 -1.72
N HIS A 73 5.70 10.28 -2.78
CA HIS A 73 4.41 10.76 -3.27
C HIS A 73 3.27 10.16 -2.46
N VAL A 74 2.92 10.78 -1.33
CA VAL A 74 1.82 10.33 -0.44
C VAL A 74 0.51 10.09 -1.19
N ASP A 75 0.22 10.91 -2.19
CA ASP A 75 -0.94 10.78 -3.07
C ASP A 75 -0.89 9.52 -3.96
N ALA A 76 0.31 9.03 -4.29
CA ALA A 76 0.53 7.83 -5.07
C ALA A 76 0.81 6.57 -4.22
N THR A 77 1.09 6.73 -2.93
CA THR A 77 1.46 5.63 -2.03
C THR A 77 0.44 5.34 -0.94
N MET A 78 -0.52 6.24 -0.69
CA MET A 78 -1.68 5.99 0.16
C MET A 78 -2.84 5.40 -0.64
N LEU A 79 -3.65 4.57 0.02
CA LEU A 79 -4.87 4.02 -0.56
C LEU A 79 -6.08 4.82 -0.05
N VAL A 80 -6.84 5.39 -0.98
CA VAL A 80 -8.08 6.11 -0.67
C VAL A 80 -9.23 5.49 -1.45
N ALA A 81 -10.17 4.82 -0.78
CA ALA A 81 -11.29 4.18 -1.48
C ALA A 81 -12.47 3.90 -0.53
N PRO A 82 -13.67 3.64 -1.09
CA PRO A 82 -14.79 3.06 -0.36
C PRO A 82 -14.43 1.72 0.29
N LEU A 83 -15.09 1.41 1.40
CA LEU A 83 -14.79 0.22 2.21
C LEU A 83 -14.89 -1.10 1.41
N ASP A 84 -15.92 -1.21 0.57
CA ASP A 84 -16.19 -2.36 -0.31
C ASP A 84 -15.18 -2.52 -1.45
N ALA A 85 -14.54 -1.42 -1.86
CA ALA A 85 -13.50 -1.43 -2.89
C ALA A 85 -12.09 -1.73 -2.34
N LEU A 86 -11.86 -1.63 -1.03
CA LEU A 86 -10.52 -1.73 -0.43
C LEU A 86 -9.81 -3.06 -0.74
N ALA A 87 -10.53 -4.18 -0.77
CA ALA A 87 -9.93 -5.48 -1.07
C ALA A 87 -9.39 -5.54 -2.51
N ALA A 88 -10.16 -5.04 -3.47
CA ALA A 88 -9.76 -5.01 -4.87
C ALA A 88 -8.59 -4.05 -5.11
N GLU A 89 -8.62 -2.88 -4.47
CA GLU A 89 -7.53 -1.90 -4.53
C GLU A 89 -6.25 -2.42 -3.88
N ALA A 90 -6.34 -3.08 -2.72
CA ALA A 90 -5.20 -3.72 -2.07
C ALA A 90 -4.57 -4.79 -2.95
N ALA A 91 -5.39 -5.61 -3.63
CA ALA A 91 -4.91 -6.59 -4.59
C ALA A 91 -4.24 -5.94 -5.81
N HIS A 92 -4.76 -4.81 -6.30
CA HIS A 92 -4.13 -4.05 -7.37
C HIS A 92 -2.76 -3.51 -6.95
N VAL A 93 -2.67 -2.92 -5.74
CA VAL A 93 -1.40 -2.44 -5.18
C VAL A 93 -0.40 -3.60 -5.01
N ALA A 94 -0.84 -4.75 -4.50
CA ALA A 94 0.01 -5.93 -4.33
C ALA A 94 0.65 -6.36 -5.67
N ARG A 95 -0.17 -6.46 -6.73
CA ARG A 95 0.32 -6.78 -8.09
C ARG A 95 1.28 -5.72 -8.62
N ARG A 96 0.98 -4.43 -8.44
CA ARG A 96 1.80 -3.33 -8.95
C ARG A 96 3.17 -3.25 -8.26
N ALA A 97 3.20 -3.49 -6.95
CA ALA A 97 4.40 -3.48 -6.13
C ALA A 97 5.15 -4.82 -6.12
N GLY A 98 4.56 -5.90 -6.63
CA GLY A 98 5.16 -7.24 -6.63
C GLY A 98 5.25 -7.87 -5.24
N VAL A 99 4.42 -7.46 -4.29
CA VAL A 99 4.43 -8.00 -2.91
C VAL A 99 3.41 -9.11 -2.74
N ASP A 100 3.63 -9.97 -1.74
CA ASP A 100 2.76 -11.11 -1.48
C ASP A 100 1.43 -10.67 -0.87
N ARG A 101 1.46 -9.63 -0.01
CA ARG A 101 0.27 -9.08 0.66
C ARG A 101 0.38 -7.58 0.85
N VAL A 102 -0.77 -6.93 0.91
CA VAL A 102 -0.91 -5.54 1.36
C VAL A 102 -1.62 -5.53 2.70
N GLU A 103 -1.06 -4.82 3.67
CA GLU A 103 -1.71 -4.55 4.94
C GLU A 103 -2.24 -3.13 4.97
N LEU A 104 -3.52 -2.98 5.31
CA LEU A 104 -4.21 -1.69 5.31
C LEU A 104 -4.10 -1.03 6.68
N ALA A 105 -3.25 0.00 6.78
CA ALA A 105 -3.11 0.82 7.98
C ALA A 105 -4.14 1.96 7.95
N LEU A 106 -5.29 1.78 8.60
CA LEU A 106 -6.33 2.82 8.65
C LEU A 106 -5.86 4.06 9.44
N VAL A 107 -5.87 5.23 8.79
CA VAL A 107 -5.39 6.49 9.39
C VAL A 107 -6.51 7.48 9.72
N GLY A 108 -6.28 8.33 10.72
CA GLY A 108 -7.20 9.38 11.14
C GLY A 108 -8.60 8.86 11.47
N GLY A 109 -9.62 9.58 10.99
CA GLY A 109 -11.03 9.19 11.17
C GLY A 109 -11.39 7.83 10.56
N SER A 110 -10.58 7.30 9.63
CA SER A 110 -10.82 6.01 9.00
C SER A 110 -10.71 4.84 9.98
N ARG A 111 -10.00 5.02 11.11
CA ARG A 111 -9.86 4.00 12.16
C ARG A 111 -11.19 3.45 12.66
N ARG A 112 -12.28 4.25 12.60
CA ARG A 112 -13.64 3.81 12.98
C ARG A 112 -14.16 2.64 12.14
N HIS A 113 -13.61 2.41 10.94
CA HIS A 113 -14.03 1.35 10.02
C HIS A 113 -13.30 0.02 10.24
N ALA A 114 -12.35 -0.07 11.19
CA ALA A 114 -11.51 -1.26 11.38
C ALA A 114 -12.31 -2.55 11.57
N ALA A 115 -13.34 -2.55 12.41
CA ALA A 115 -14.19 -3.71 12.64
C ALA A 115 -15.00 -4.12 11.40
N ALA A 116 -15.44 -3.14 10.61
CA ALA A 116 -16.17 -3.40 9.36
C ALA A 116 -15.24 -3.97 8.29
N LEU A 117 -14.04 -3.38 8.14
CA LEU A 117 -13.01 -3.87 7.23
C LEU A 117 -12.61 -5.31 7.54
N ALA A 118 -12.39 -5.65 8.82
CA ALA A 118 -12.05 -7.01 9.22
C ALA A 118 -13.09 -8.03 8.73
N ARG A 119 -14.39 -7.70 8.79
CA ARG A 119 -15.47 -8.57 8.30
C ARG A 119 -15.51 -8.70 6.78
N THR A 120 -15.06 -7.68 6.04
CA THR A 120 -15.04 -7.69 4.57
C THR A 120 -13.84 -8.46 4.01
N LEU A 121 -12.77 -8.60 4.79
CA LEU A 121 -11.52 -9.28 4.37
C LEU A 121 -11.42 -10.74 4.84
N THR A 122 -12.40 -11.23 5.61
CA THR A 122 -12.49 -12.63 6.04
C THR A 122 -13.34 -13.42 5.06
#